data_AF-A0A2E8E400-F1
#
_entry.id   AF-A0A2E8E400-F1
#
_cell.length_a   1.000
_cell.length_b   1.000
_cell.length_c   1.000
_cell.angle_alpha   90.00
_cell.angle_beta   90.00
_cell.angle_gamma   90.00
#
_symmetry.space_group_name_H-M   'P 1'
#
loop_
_entity.id
_entity.type
_entity.pdbx_description
1 polymer ?
#
loop_
_entity_poly.entity_id
_entity_poly.type
_entity_poly.pdbx_seq_one_letter_code
_entity_poly.pdbx_strand_id
1 'polypeptide(L)'
;MSAVLGRLLADLTSACKKHYGSRLRAVAVFGSVGRGTPRHDSDIDLLPVIDDLPDGRVARADDFTPVERAVTTAMLDQKERRPPKRSPLPAGRHHSQTADEAILPP
;
A
#
# COMPACT_ATOMS: atom_id res chain seq x y z
N MET A 1 -12.27 7.19 -4.67
CA MET A 1 -11.28 6.78 -3.64
C MET A 1 -10.27 5.83 -4.29
N SER A 2 -8.97 6.02 -4.13
CA SER A 2 -7.96 5.05 -4.63
C SER A 2 -8.19 3.67 -4.00
N ALA A 3 -8.10 2.58 -4.77
CA ALA A 3 -8.27 1.21 -4.28
C ALA A 3 -7.23 0.89 -3.17
N VAL A 4 -6.02 1.42 -3.28
CA VAL A 4 -4.96 1.28 -2.26
C VAL A 4 -5.36 1.97 -0.97
N LEU A 5 -5.86 3.22 -1.05
CA LEU A 5 -6.28 3.98 0.13
C LEU A 5 -7.45 3.31 0.85
N GLY A 6 -8.47 2.86 0.10
CA GLY A 6 -9.61 2.14 0.68
C GLY A 6 -9.19 0.86 1.39
N ARG A 7 -8.23 0.12 0.83
CA ARG A 7 -7.66 -1.06 1.47
C ARG A 7 -6.91 -0.71 2.75
N LEU A 8 -6.04 0.29 2.70
CA LEU A 8 -5.26 0.74 3.85
C LEU A 8 -6.15 1.16 5.01
N LEU A 9 -7.22 1.93 4.76
CA LEU A 9 -8.20 2.31 5.78
C LEU A 9 -8.88 1.09 6.41
N ALA A 10 -9.17 0.06 5.61
CA ALA A 10 -9.79 -1.14 6.11
C ALA A 10 -8.80 -2.06 6.88
N ASP A 11 -7.51 -2.08 6.52
CA ASP A 11 -6.45 -2.73 7.31
C ASP A 11 -6.25 -2.04 8.66
N LEU A 12 -6.16 -0.70 8.67
CA LEU A 12 -6.10 0.09 9.89
C LEU A 12 -7.31 -0.17 10.79
N THR A 13 -8.52 -0.15 10.23
CA THR A 13 -9.74 -0.43 10.98
C THR A 13 -9.73 -1.83 11.58
N SER A 14 -9.29 -2.83 10.80
CA SER A 14 -9.19 -4.22 11.26
C SER A 14 -8.17 -4.36 12.39
N ALA A 15 -6.99 -3.76 12.23
CA ALA A 15 -5.91 -3.77 13.22
C ALA A 15 -6.34 -3.08 14.53
N CYS A 16 -6.99 -1.91 14.45
CA CYS A 16 -7.57 -1.24 15.62
C CYS A 16 -8.61 -2.14 16.33
N LYS A 17 -9.54 -2.75 15.58
CA LYS A 17 -10.56 -3.64 16.16
C LYS A 17 -9.94 -4.85 16.85
N LYS A 18 -8.92 -5.45 16.24
CA LYS A 18 -8.21 -6.61 16.80
C LYS A 18 -7.44 -6.25 18.08
N HIS A 19 -6.81 -5.08 18.11
CA HIS A 19 -5.99 -4.66 19.24
C HIS A 19 -6.82 -4.13 20.42
N TYR A 20 -7.82 -3.29 20.15
CA TYR A 20 -8.62 -2.61 21.18
C TYR A 20 -9.91 -3.33 21.56
N GLY A 21 -10.42 -4.22 20.69
CA GLY A 21 -11.63 -4.99 20.96
C GLY A 21 -12.83 -4.10 21.28
N SER A 22 -13.52 -4.41 22.38
CA SER A 22 -14.68 -3.65 22.87
C SER A 22 -14.36 -2.24 23.36
N ARG A 23 -13.08 -1.92 23.63
CA ARG A 23 -12.65 -0.57 24.02
C ARG A 23 -12.65 0.40 22.84
N LEU A 24 -12.59 -0.10 21.60
CA LEU A 24 -12.64 0.77 20.43
C LEU A 24 -14.06 1.30 20.23
N ARG A 25 -14.25 2.62 20.36
CA ARG A 25 -15.53 3.28 20.12
C ARG A 25 -15.67 3.79 18.70
N ALA A 26 -14.61 4.38 18.15
CA ALA A 26 -14.61 4.88 16.79
C ALA A 26 -13.20 4.98 16.22
N VAL A 27 -13.09 5.06 14.91
CA VAL A 27 -11.89 5.52 14.20
C VAL A 27 -12.34 6.61 13.24
N ALA A 28 -11.99 7.86 13.53
CA ALA A 28 -12.30 8.99 12.68
C ALA A 28 -11.14 9.29 11.74
N VAL A 29 -11.46 9.64 10.49
CA VAL A 29 -10.49 9.99 9.44
C VAL A 29 -10.56 11.49 9.19
N PHE A 30 -9.41 12.16 9.29
CA PHE A 30 -9.26 13.59 9.11
C PHE A 30 -8.42 13.90 7.86
N GLY A 31 -8.02 15.16 7.72
CA GLY A 31 -7.10 15.57 6.66
C GLY A 31 -7.70 15.53 5.26
N SER A 32 -6.82 15.41 4.27
CA SER A 32 -7.21 15.34 2.85
C SER A 32 -8.08 14.13 2.55
N VAL A 33 -7.84 13.00 3.22
CA VAL A 33 -8.64 11.78 3.10
C VAL A 33 -10.06 12.01 3.64
N GLY A 34 -10.20 12.56 4.85
CA GLY A 34 -11.51 12.85 5.45
C GLY A 34 -12.34 13.85 4.63
N ARG A 35 -11.68 14.80 3.96
CA ARG A 35 -12.34 15.75 3.04
C ARG A 35 -12.62 15.19 1.64
N GLY A 36 -12.16 13.99 1.32
CA GLY A 36 -12.33 13.40 -0.01
C GLY A 36 -11.42 13.99 -1.10
N THR A 37 -10.36 14.73 -0.72
CA THR A 37 -9.38 15.33 -1.63
C THR A 37 -7.95 14.80 -1.44
N PRO A 38 -7.70 13.49 -1.30
CA PRO A 38 -6.35 12.97 -1.11
C PRO A 38 -5.53 13.04 -2.40
N ARG A 39 -4.24 13.36 -2.27
CA ARG A 39 -3.23 13.22 -3.31
C ARG A 39 -2.48 11.89 -3.14
N HIS A 40 -1.69 11.52 -4.15
CA HIS A 40 -0.92 10.27 -4.15
C HIS A 40 0.14 10.18 -3.03
N ASP A 41 0.56 11.34 -2.52
CA ASP A 41 1.55 11.55 -1.46
C ASP A 41 0.89 12.00 -0.14
N SER A 42 -0.44 11.92 -0.03
CA SER A 42 -1.14 12.31 1.19
C SER A 42 -0.96 11.30 2.30
N ASP A 43 -0.66 11.82 3.48
CA ASP A 43 -0.77 11.08 4.74
C ASP A 43 -2.24 10.82 5.10
N ILE A 44 -2.44 9.88 6.04
CA ILE A 44 -3.75 9.57 6.63
C ILE A 44 -3.75 10.04 8.09
N ASP A 45 -4.48 11.12 8.35
CA ASP A 45 -4.72 11.59 9.71
C ASP A 45 -5.84 10.77 10.36
N LEU A 46 -5.55 10.06 11.45
CA LEU A 46 -6.51 9.23 12.18
C LEU A 46 -6.67 9.70 13.63
N LEU A 47 -7.89 9.62 14.13
CA LEU A 47 -8.21 9.76 15.53
C LEU A 47 -9.00 8.52 16.01
N PRO A 48 -8.35 7.51 16.58
CA PRO A 48 -9.05 6.45 17.26
C PRO A 48 -9.59 6.94 18.61
N VAL A 49 -10.85 6.63 18.88
CA VAL A 49 -11.52 6.90 20.17
C VAL A 49 -11.61 5.57 20.90
N ILE A 50 -10.91 5.47 22.02
CA ILE A 50 -10.68 4.23 22.76
C ILE A 50 -10.92 4.50 24.24
N ASP A 51 -11.65 3.60 24.90
CA ASP A 51 -11.84 3.64 26.34
C ASP A 51 -10.59 3.14 27.08
N ASP A 52 -10.38 3.65 28.30
CA ASP A 52 -9.30 3.23 29.20
C ASP A 52 -7.90 3.30 28.56
N LEU A 53 -7.61 4.39 27.84
CA LEU A 53 -6.27 4.67 27.34
C LEU A 53 -5.33 5.06 28.49
N PRO A 54 -4.03 4.70 28.40
CA PRO A 54 -3.06 5.16 29.37
C PRO A 54 -2.95 6.68 29.38
N ASP A 55 -2.57 7.23 30.54
CA ASP A 55 -2.37 8.66 30.69
C ASP A 55 -1.09 9.12 30.01
N GLY A 56 -1.18 10.31 29.39
CA GLY A 56 -0.07 10.95 28.72
C GLY A 56 0.09 10.55 27.25
N ARG A 57 0.66 11.47 26.47
CA ARG A 57 0.82 11.33 25.02
C ARG A 57 1.73 10.17 24.62
N VAL A 58 2.86 10.01 25.31
CA VAL A 58 3.87 9.00 24.97
C VAL A 58 3.30 7.59 25.16
N ALA A 59 2.70 7.31 26.32
CA ALA A 59 2.11 6.01 26.59
C ALA A 59 1.01 5.64 25.59
N ARG A 60 0.21 6.60 25.13
CA ARG A 60 -0.80 6.38 24.08
C ARG A 60 -0.19 6.08 22.72
N ALA A 61 0.92 6.73 22.36
CA ALA A 61 1.64 6.43 21.12
C ALA A 61 2.28 5.02 21.17
N ASP A 62 2.87 4.67 22.32
CA ASP A 62 3.44 3.34 22.53
C ASP A 62 2.36 2.25 22.48
N ASP A 63 1.20 2.50 23.10
CA ASP A 63 0.02 1.62 23.03
C ASP A 63 -0.51 1.44 21.59
N PHE A 64 -0.38 2.45 20.72
CA PHE A 64 -0.80 2.34 19.32
C PHE A 64 0.22 1.62 18.42
N THR A 65 1.48 1.50 18.86
CA THR A 65 2.57 0.87 18.07
C THR A 65 2.25 -0.54 17.52
N PRO A 66 1.57 -1.45 18.24
CA PRO A 66 1.17 -2.75 17.71
C PRO A 66 0.25 -2.67 16.49
N VAL A 67 -0.63 -1.65 16.43
CA VAL A 67 -1.51 -1.40 15.28
C VAL A 67 -0.68 -0.98 14.07
N GLU A 68 0.25 -0.03 14.25
CA GLU A 68 1.14 0.43 13.18
C GLU A 68 1.99 -0.70 12.61
N ARG A 69 2.55 -1.54 13.49
CA ARG A 69 3.34 -2.71 13.08
C ARG A 69 2.52 -3.70 12.26
N ALA A 70 1.31 -4.03 12.71
CA ALA A 70 0.44 -4.96 12.01
C ALA A 70 0.10 -4.49 10.59
N VAL A 71 -0.19 -3.20 10.42
CA VAL A 71 -0.49 -2.60 9.11
C VAL A 71 0.77 -2.55 8.24
N THR A 72 1.91 -2.17 8.80
CA THR A 72 3.19 -2.13 8.08
C THR A 72 3.57 -3.51 7.54
N THR A 73 3.47 -4.56 8.35
CA THR A 73 3.71 -5.94 7.91
C THR A 73 2.77 -6.33 6.77
N ALA A 74 1.47 -6.05 6.90
CA ALA A 74 0.50 -6.33 5.84
C ALA A 74 0.85 -5.60 4.53
N MET A 75 1.38 -4.37 4.59
CA MET A 75 1.81 -3.64 3.40
C MET A 75 3.08 -4.22 2.76
N LEU A 76 4.03 -4.70 3.56
CA LEU A 76 5.28 -5.29 3.06
C LEU A 76 5.03 -6.63 2.35
N ASP A 77 4.19 -7.50 2.92
CA ASP A 77 3.80 -8.78 2.29
C ASP A 77 3.19 -8.56 0.89
N GLN A 78 2.47 -7.45 0.69
CA GLN A 78 1.89 -7.11 -0.61
C GLN A 78 2.92 -6.60 -1.61
N LYS A 79 3.96 -5.89 -1.14
CA LYS A 79 5.06 -5.44 -2.00
C LYS A 79 5.81 -6.63 -2.58
N GLU A 80 5.97 -7.70 -1.80
CA GLU A 80 6.59 -8.96 -2.23
C GLU A 80 5.71 -9.76 -3.20
N ARG A 81 4.38 -9.67 -3.06
CA ARG A 81 3.40 -10.31 -3.96
C ARG A 81 3.16 -9.56 -5.27
N ARG A 82 3.62 -8.31 -5.41
CA ARG A 82 3.43 -7.55 -6.64
C ARG A 82 4.31 -8.19 -7.74
N PRO A 83 3.73 -8.64 -8.88
CA PRO A 83 4.53 -9.24 -9.95
C PRO A 83 5.62 -8.25 -10.36
N PRO A 84 6.85 -8.73 -10.65
CA PRO A 84 7.93 -7.86 -11.08
C PRO A 84 7.43 -7.01 -12.25
N LYS A 85 7.78 -5.71 -12.25
CA LYS A 85 7.50 -4.83 -13.39
C LYS A 85 8.02 -5.57 -14.62
N ARG A 86 7.11 -5.98 -15.52
CA ARG A 86 7.50 -6.54 -16.81
C ARG A 86 8.37 -5.47 -17.48
N SER A 87 9.67 -5.73 -17.57
CA SER A 87 10.55 -4.95 -18.44
C SER A 87 9.97 -5.02 -19.85
N PRO A 88 10.12 -3.96 -20.67
CA PRO A 88 9.80 -4.08 -22.09
C PRO A 88 10.60 -5.28 -22.62
N LEU A 89 9.93 -6.19 -23.34
CA LEU A 89 10.66 -7.23 -24.08
C LEU A 89 11.76 -6.52 -24.88
N PRO A 90 13.00 -7.02 -24.88
CA PRO A 90 14.03 -6.45 -25.74
C PRO A 90 13.49 -6.47 -27.16
N ALA A 91 13.45 -5.29 -27.81
CA ALA A 91 13.10 -5.18 -29.21
C ALA A 91 13.98 -6.17 -29.98
N GLY A 92 13.35 -7.12 -30.67
CA GLY A 92 14.04 -8.19 -31.38
C GLY A 92 15.15 -7.60 -32.24
N ARG A 93 16.37 -8.13 -32.10
CA ARG A 93 17.44 -7.83 -33.04
C ARG A 93 16.95 -8.25 -34.42
N HIS A 94 16.75 -7.28 -35.31
CA HIS A 94 16.59 -7.56 -36.73
C HIS A 94 17.90 -8.17 -37.23
N HIS A 95 17.93 -9.49 -37.37
CA HIS A 95 18.94 -10.14 -38.20
C HIS A 95 18.62 -9.77 -39.65
N SER A 96 19.33 -8.78 -40.18
CA SER A 96 19.41 -8.55 -41.61
C SER A 96 20.10 -9.76 -42.25
N GLN A 97 19.33 -10.65 -42.86
CA GLN A 97 19.83 -11.56 -43.88
C GLN A 97 20.17 -10.72 -45.11
N THR A 98 21.46 -10.47 -45.35
CA THR A 98 21.95 -10.16 -46.70
C THR A 98 22.25 -11.50 -47.35
N ALA A 99 21.30 -11.99 -48.15
CA ALA A 99 21.56 -13.03 -49.13
C ALA A 99 22.18 -12.34 -50.35
N ASP A 100 23.51 -12.32 -50.42
CA ASP A 100 24.21 -12.06 -51.68
C ASP A 100 24.13 -13.33 -52.54
N GLU A 101 23.12 -13.29 -53.40
CA GLU A 101 23.17 -13.63 -54.82
C GLU A 101 24.43 -14.37 -55.30
N ALA A 102 24.28 -15.68 -55.52
CA ALA A 102 25.03 -16.37 -56.56
C ALA A 102 24.23 -17.56 -57.09
N ILE A 103 24.12 -17.58 -58.43
CA ILE A 103 23.70 -18.70 -59.30
C ILE A 103 22.22 -18.65 -59.71
N LEU A 104 21.98 -18.01 -60.86
CA LEU A 104 20.89 -18.31 -61.78
C LEU A 104 21.42 -19.29 -62.86
N PRO A 105 20.73 -20.40 -63.17
CA PRO A 105 21.03 -21.34 -64.26
C PRO A 105 20.39 -20.84 -65.59
N PRO A 106 20.62 -21.43 -66.78
CA PRO A 106 21.00 -22.82 -67.12
C PRO A 106 22.45 -23.06 -67.58
#